data_AF-A0A947B7L4-F1
#
_entry.id   AF-A0A947B7L4-F1
#
_cell.length_a   1.000
_cell.length_b   1.000
_cell.length_c   1.000
_cell.angle_alpha   90.00
_cell.angle_beta   90.00
_cell.angle_gamma   90.00
#
_symmetry.space_group_name_H-M   'P 1'
#
loop_
_entity.id
_entity.type
_entity.pdbx_description
1 polymer ?
#
loop_
_entity_poly.entity_id
_entity_poly.type
_entity_poly.pdbx_seq_one_letter_code
_entity_poly.pdbx_strand_id
1 'polypeptide(L)'
;MSRRKVTFPDTSTGTTSPNWTRTMPGPDQAVTGSLSQRLALTFLATYAALLLVVGAGQITDPFIHYDDYPALVLFAEAYYEKTLAEGRWFNYLWHLRGIETPAWVNFQLYLVGWSLFVAAAALNVFRTTGLRYPLLLSVLVVLSPQTTLISGWFNSLIPGIWLMAAYTVTALFVSPRVGRWLLVPFVPVAIQAYTPYP
;
A
#
# COMPACT_ATOMS: atom_id res chain seq x y z
N MET A 1 70.48 1.30 17.79
CA MET A 1 69.63 2.29 17.10
C MET A 1 68.30 2.37 17.80
N SER A 2 68.11 3.46 18.55
CA SER A 2 66.99 3.73 19.47
C SER A 2 65.83 4.39 18.72
N ARG A 3 64.63 3.80 18.77
CA ARG A 3 63.40 4.45 18.27
C ARG A 3 62.90 5.43 19.35
N ARG A 4 62.97 6.73 19.06
CA ARG A 4 62.31 7.77 19.88
C ARG A 4 60.80 7.51 19.94
N LYS A 5 60.29 7.31 21.14
CA LYS A 5 58.87 7.51 21.47
C LYS A 5 58.58 9.00 21.31
N VAL A 6 57.58 9.34 20.49
CA VAL A 6 56.99 10.68 20.45
C VAL A 6 55.91 10.70 21.53
N THR A 7 56.17 11.42 22.60
CA THR A 7 55.20 11.75 23.65
C THR A 7 54.44 12.99 23.20
N PHE A 8 53.13 12.89 23.05
CA PHE A 8 52.27 14.06 22.85
C PHE A 8 51.93 14.67 24.22
N PRO A 9 51.88 16.01 24.35
CA PRO A 9 51.48 16.66 25.60
C PRO A 9 50.00 16.45 25.87
N ASP A 10 49.72 16.22 27.15
CA ASP A 10 48.39 16.13 27.74
C ASP A 10 47.76 17.55 27.75
N THR A 11 46.90 17.86 26.78
CA THR A 11 46.09 19.08 26.86
C THR A 11 44.80 18.75 27.59
N SER A 12 44.87 18.91 28.91
CA SER A 12 43.73 19.09 29.78
C SER A 12 42.99 20.38 29.42
N THR A 13 42.05 20.30 28.49
CA THR A 13 41.04 21.34 28.28
C THR A 13 39.67 20.73 28.52
N GLY A 14 39.08 21.11 29.66
CA GLY A 14 37.71 20.78 30.03
C GLY A 14 36.76 21.18 28.91
N THR A 15 36.33 20.17 28.16
CA THR A 15 35.15 20.22 27.31
C THR A 15 34.29 19.07 27.78
N THR A 16 33.21 19.40 28.46
CA THR A 16 32.10 18.49 28.72
C THR A 16 31.58 18.00 27.38
N SER A 17 32.15 16.89 26.89
CA SER A 17 31.58 16.17 25.76
C SER A 17 30.10 15.93 26.07
N PRO A 18 29.16 16.34 25.20
CA PRO A 18 27.77 15.96 25.38
C PRO A 18 27.77 14.44 25.37
N ASN A 19 27.34 13.87 26.49
CA ASN A 19 27.18 12.44 26.65
C ASN A 19 26.02 12.05 25.74
N TRP A 20 26.31 11.81 24.45
CA TRP A 20 25.40 11.17 23.51
C TRP A 20 25.34 9.69 23.87
N THR A 21 24.92 9.37 25.10
CA THR A 21 24.23 8.13 25.38
C THR A 21 22.96 8.18 24.56
N ARG A 22 23.11 7.82 23.27
CA ARG A 22 22.06 7.37 22.39
C ARG A 22 21.31 6.35 23.21
N THR A 23 20.20 6.76 23.81
CA THR A 23 19.21 5.87 24.36
C THR A 23 18.88 4.94 23.21
N MET A 24 19.46 3.74 23.26
CA MET A 24 19.06 2.65 22.39
C MET A 24 17.54 2.60 22.52
N PRO A 25 16.79 2.62 21.40
CA PRO A 25 15.35 2.48 21.45
C PRO A 25 15.02 1.33 22.39
N GLY A 26 14.17 1.61 23.38
CA GLY A 26 13.82 0.62 24.41
C GLY A 26 13.28 -0.68 23.80
N PRO A 27 13.20 -1.75 24.60
CA PRO A 27 12.76 -3.09 24.17
C PRO A 27 11.36 -3.15 23.50
N ASP A 28 10.61 -2.05 23.48
CA ASP A 28 9.32 -1.88 22.78
C ASP A 28 9.39 -1.96 21.24
N GLN A 29 10.58 -2.08 20.64
CA GLN A 29 10.75 -2.13 19.18
C GLN A 29 11.10 -3.51 18.60
N ALA A 30 11.22 -4.55 19.43
CA ALA A 30 11.48 -5.89 18.91
C ALA A 30 10.33 -6.34 17.98
N VAL A 31 10.68 -6.79 16.77
CA VAL A 31 9.71 -7.39 15.85
C VAL A 31 9.20 -8.68 16.48
N THR A 32 7.95 -8.68 16.92
CA THR A 32 7.27 -9.87 17.44
C THR A 32 6.32 -10.46 16.40
N GLY A 33 6.26 -11.78 16.34
CA GLY A 33 5.39 -12.52 15.42
C GLY A 33 5.98 -12.72 14.01
N SER A 34 5.43 -13.69 13.28
CA SER A 34 5.83 -13.95 11.90
C SER A 34 5.35 -12.83 10.97
N LEU A 35 6.01 -12.67 9.82
CA LEU A 35 5.60 -11.67 8.82
C LEU A 35 4.14 -11.87 8.36
N SER A 36 3.72 -13.13 8.19
CA SER A 36 2.34 -13.47 7.81
C SER A 36 1.34 -13.08 8.89
N GLN A 37 1.66 -13.28 10.17
CA GLN A 37 0.81 -12.85 11.28
C GLN A 37 0.70 -11.33 11.32
N ARG A 38 1.81 -10.63 11.14
CA ARG A 38 1.83 -9.16 11.09
C ARG A 38 1.00 -8.64 9.93
N LEU A 39 1.12 -9.23 8.73
CA LEU A 39 0.30 -8.90 7.57
C LEU A 39 -1.18 -9.11 7.85
N ALA A 40 -1.57 -10.25 8.41
CA ALA A 40 -2.96 -10.54 8.73
C ALA A 40 -3.54 -9.51 9.73
N LEU A 41 -2.81 -9.19 10.79
CA LEU A 41 -3.25 -8.21 11.79
C LEU A 41 -3.36 -6.80 11.21
N THR A 42 -2.37 -6.36 10.42
CA THR A 42 -2.44 -5.05 9.75
C THR A 42 -3.60 -5.02 8.74
N PHE A 43 -3.75 -6.05 7.91
CA PHE A 43 -4.86 -6.19 6.96
C PHE A 43 -6.22 -6.09 7.63
N LEU A 44 -6.45 -6.87 8.70
CA LEU A 44 -7.74 -6.88 9.42
C LEU A 44 -8.04 -5.50 10.04
N ALA A 45 -7.03 -4.85 10.61
CA ALA A 45 -7.18 -3.49 11.16
C ALA A 45 -7.48 -2.46 10.06
N THR A 46 -6.77 -2.52 8.93
CA THR A 46 -6.99 -1.65 7.77
C THR A 46 -8.39 -1.86 7.17
N TYR A 47 -8.82 -3.11 7.03
CA TYR A 47 -10.14 -3.46 6.51
C TYR A 47 -11.25 -3.00 7.45
N ALA A 48 -11.10 -3.21 8.76
CA ALA A 48 -12.03 -2.70 9.76
C ALA A 48 -12.13 -1.16 9.70
N ALA A 49 -11.00 -0.45 9.58
CA ALA A 49 -11.00 1.01 9.42
C ALA A 49 -11.73 1.44 8.13
N LEU A 50 -11.48 0.74 7.01
CA LEU A 50 -12.15 1.02 5.73
C LEU A 50 -13.66 0.80 5.80
N LEU A 51 -14.09 -0.28 6.44
CA LEU A 51 -15.51 -0.55 6.67
C LEU A 51 -16.18 0.57 7.46
N LEU A 52 -15.49 1.18 8.44
CA LEU A 52 -16.04 2.28 9.23
C LEU A 52 -16.05 3.61 8.47
N VAL A 53 -15.01 3.90 7.69
CA VAL A 53 -14.83 5.21 7.01
C VAL A 53 -15.59 5.29 5.70
N VAL A 54 -15.58 4.19 4.93
CA VAL A 54 -16.10 4.14 3.56
C VAL A 54 -17.28 3.18 3.47
N GLY A 55 -17.22 2.04 4.16
CA GLY A 55 -18.25 1.01 4.08
C GLY A 55 -19.53 1.32 4.87
N ALA A 56 -19.50 2.22 5.85
CA ALA A 56 -20.62 2.44 6.77
C ALA A 56 -21.88 2.89 6.00
N GLY A 57 -22.90 2.03 6.00
CA GLY A 57 -24.14 2.24 5.24
C GLY A 57 -24.08 1.90 3.74
N GLN A 58 -22.90 1.56 3.22
CA GLN A 58 -22.66 1.29 1.79
C GLN A 58 -22.36 -0.19 1.49
N ILE A 59 -22.28 -1.06 2.50
CA ILE A 59 -21.92 -2.48 2.33
C ILE A 59 -22.88 -3.20 1.38
N THR A 60 -24.19 -2.98 1.54
CA THR A 60 -25.24 -3.67 0.76
C THR A 60 -25.70 -2.87 -0.45
N ASP A 61 -25.53 -1.55 -0.40
CA ASP A 61 -25.95 -0.60 -1.43
C ASP A 61 -24.89 0.51 -1.56
N PRO A 62 -23.76 0.22 -2.25
CA PRO A 62 -22.66 1.17 -2.33
C PRO A 62 -23.03 2.33 -3.24
N PHE A 63 -22.58 3.53 -2.87
CA PHE A 63 -22.70 4.69 -3.74
C PHE A 63 -21.74 4.55 -4.93
N ILE A 64 -22.27 4.68 -6.14
CA ILE A 64 -21.52 4.50 -7.39
C ILE A 64 -21.53 5.81 -8.17
N HIS A 65 -20.34 6.30 -8.54
CA HIS A 65 -20.24 7.44 -9.44
C HIS A 65 -20.75 7.11 -10.84
N TYR A 66 -21.40 8.09 -11.47
CA TYR A 66 -22.04 7.92 -12.78
C TYR A 66 -21.11 7.29 -13.84
N ASP A 67 -19.86 7.73 -13.88
CA ASP A 67 -18.87 7.26 -14.85
C ASP A 67 -18.26 5.87 -14.52
N ASP A 68 -18.59 5.30 -13.36
CA ASP A 68 -18.23 3.93 -12.95
C ASP A 68 -19.33 2.91 -13.33
N TYR A 69 -20.54 3.36 -13.72
CA TYR A 69 -21.61 2.44 -14.14
C TYR A 69 -21.25 1.55 -15.33
N PRO A 70 -20.60 2.04 -16.40
CA PRO A 70 -20.17 1.16 -17.50
C PRO A 70 -19.27 0.02 -17.01
N ALA A 71 -18.55 0.23 -15.90
CA ALA A 71 -17.65 -0.75 -15.32
C ALA A 71 -18.43 -1.86 -14.58
N LEU A 72 -19.45 -1.42 -13.84
CA LEU A 72 -20.33 -2.28 -13.07
C LEU A 72 -21.10 -3.24 -13.97
N VAL A 73 -21.71 -2.72 -15.05
CA VAL A 73 -22.58 -3.49 -15.96
C VAL A 73 -21.83 -4.09 -17.16
N LEU A 74 -20.50 -4.15 -17.10
CA LEU A 74 -19.66 -4.71 -18.16
C LEU A 74 -19.93 -4.16 -19.56
N PHE A 75 -20.22 -2.85 -19.67
CA PHE A 75 -20.47 -2.24 -20.97
C PHE A 75 -19.16 -2.00 -21.72
N ALA A 76 -18.71 -3.04 -22.41
CA ALA A 76 -17.39 -3.11 -23.03
C ALA A 76 -17.17 -2.03 -24.09
N GLU A 77 -18.18 -1.66 -24.87
CA GLU A 77 -18.08 -0.61 -25.89
C GLU A 77 -17.76 0.75 -25.27
N ALA A 78 -18.47 1.13 -24.20
CA ALA A 78 -18.18 2.37 -23.48
C ALA A 78 -16.80 2.35 -22.81
N TYR A 79 -16.36 1.18 -22.34
CA TYR A 79 -15.03 1.00 -21.78
C TYR A 79 -13.92 1.03 -22.83
N TYR A 80 -14.19 0.55 -24.03
CA TYR A 80 -13.22 0.55 -25.13
C TYR A 80 -12.84 1.97 -25.53
N GLU A 81 -13.82 2.87 -25.66
CA GLU A 81 -13.56 4.30 -25.92
C GLU A 81 -12.68 4.93 -24.82
N LYS A 82 -13.01 4.70 -23.54
CA LYS A 82 -12.17 5.13 -22.40
C LYS A 82 -10.77 4.52 -22.46
N THR A 83 -10.66 3.28 -22.89
CA THR A 83 -9.39 2.57 -22.98
C THR A 83 -8.48 3.16 -24.05
N LEU A 84 -9.04 3.52 -25.20
CA LEU A 84 -8.31 4.19 -26.26
C LEU A 84 -7.86 5.59 -25.84
N ALA A 85 -8.73 6.35 -25.17
CA ALA A 85 -8.44 7.72 -24.76
C ALA A 85 -7.43 7.79 -23.58
N GLU A 86 -7.53 6.87 -22.63
CA GLU A 86 -6.85 6.99 -21.33
C GLU A 86 -5.79 5.89 -21.08
N GLY A 87 -5.63 4.95 -22.01
CA GLY A 87 -4.66 3.86 -21.90
C GLY A 87 -5.01 2.79 -20.85
N ARG A 88 -6.29 2.68 -20.46
CA ARG A 88 -6.79 1.76 -19.41
C ARG A 88 -6.89 0.29 -19.84
N TRP A 89 -5.89 -0.23 -20.55
CA TRP A 89 -5.93 -1.56 -21.16
C TRP A 89 -6.09 -2.71 -20.17
N PHE A 90 -5.42 -2.65 -19.02
CA PHE A 90 -5.57 -3.69 -18.00
C PHE A 90 -6.99 -3.69 -17.41
N ASN A 91 -7.56 -2.50 -17.30
CA ASN A 91 -8.94 -2.29 -16.91
C ASN A 91 -9.90 -2.87 -17.94
N TYR A 92 -9.68 -2.62 -19.23
CA TYR A 92 -10.48 -3.20 -20.31
C TYR A 92 -10.51 -4.73 -20.26
N LEU A 93 -9.35 -5.37 -20.09
CA LEU A 93 -9.26 -6.83 -19.98
C LEU A 93 -10.11 -7.39 -18.83
N TRP A 94 -10.17 -6.70 -17.70
CA TRP A 94 -11.03 -7.08 -16.58
C TRP A 94 -12.53 -7.00 -16.91
N HIS A 95 -12.93 -6.09 -17.80
CA HIS A 95 -14.33 -5.97 -18.24
C HIS A 95 -14.74 -7.08 -19.21
N LEU A 96 -13.78 -7.70 -19.91
CA LEU A 96 -14.03 -8.84 -20.80
C LEU A 96 -14.30 -10.17 -20.05
N ARG A 97 -14.39 -10.15 -18.72
CA ARG A 97 -14.60 -11.35 -17.89
C ARG A 97 -15.95 -12.07 -18.13
N GLY A 98 -16.91 -11.41 -18.76
CA GLY A 98 -18.21 -11.99 -19.15
C GLY A 98 -19.16 -12.33 -17.99
N ILE A 99 -18.83 -11.97 -16.76
CA ILE A 99 -19.66 -12.20 -15.56
C ILE A 99 -19.90 -10.87 -14.86
N GLU A 100 -21.14 -10.39 -14.95
CA GLU A 100 -21.64 -9.27 -14.19
C GLU A 100 -21.81 -9.68 -12.72
N THR A 101 -21.37 -8.82 -11.82
CA THR A 101 -21.39 -9.05 -10.38
C THR A 101 -22.17 -7.94 -9.70
N PRO A 102 -22.98 -8.23 -8.66
CA PRO A 102 -23.69 -7.19 -7.93
C PRO A 102 -22.72 -6.15 -7.37
N ALA A 103 -23.17 -4.89 -7.30
CA ALA A 103 -22.34 -3.76 -6.84
C ALA A 103 -21.69 -4.01 -5.47
N TRP A 104 -22.43 -4.58 -4.52
CA TRP A 104 -21.90 -4.90 -3.19
C TRP A 104 -20.75 -5.92 -3.24
N VAL A 105 -20.75 -6.87 -4.18
CA VAL A 105 -19.66 -7.85 -4.33
C VAL A 105 -18.40 -7.15 -4.81
N ASN A 106 -18.53 -6.29 -5.82
CA ASN A 106 -17.42 -5.50 -6.35
C ASN A 106 -16.87 -4.54 -5.29
N PHE A 107 -17.75 -3.94 -4.50
CA PHE A 107 -17.35 -3.08 -3.40
C PHE A 107 -16.57 -3.84 -2.32
N GLN A 108 -17.00 -5.05 -1.93
CA GLN A 108 -16.21 -5.89 -1.02
C GLN A 108 -14.86 -6.28 -1.63
N LEU A 109 -14.83 -6.63 -2.92
CA LEU A 109 -13.60 -6.97 -3.63
C LEU A 109 -12.62 -5.79 -3.65
N TYR A 110 -13.12 -4.58 -3.82
CA TYR A 110 -12.37 -3.32 -3.70
C TYR A 110 -11.83 -3.12 -2.28
N LEU A 111 -12.67 -3.21 -1.25
CA LEU A 111 -12.26 -2.98 0.14
C LEU A 111 -11.18 -3.98 0.57
N VAL A 112 -11.33 -5.25 0.22
CA VAL A 112 -10.33 -6.30 0.50
C VAL A 112 -9.02 -5.99 -0.22
N GLY A 113 -9.07 -5.72 -1.53
CA GLY A 113 -7.88 -5.41 -2.31
C GLY A 113 -7.14 -4.18 -1.76
N TRP A 114 -7.87 -3.11 -1.44
CA TRP A 114 -7.31 -1.87 -0.91
C TRP A 114 -6.66 -2.09 0.46
N SER A 115 -7.35 -2.81 1.35
CA SER A 115 -6.83 -3.16 2.67
C SER A 115 -5.54 -3.96 2.57
N LEU A 116 -5.49 -4.94 1.67
CA LEU A 116 -4.31 -5.77 1.47
C LEU A 116 -3.14 -4.96 0.91
N PHE A 117 -3.41 -4.12 -0.10
CA PHE A 117 -2.41 -3.22 -0.67
C PHE A 117 -1.81 -2.30 0.40
N VAL A 118 -2.65 -1.58 1.15
CA VAL A 118 -2.21 -0.61 2.16
C VAL A 118 -1.48 -1.28 3.32
N ALA A 119 -1.99 -2.42 3.81
CA ALA A 119 -1.34 -3.18 4.89
C ALA A 119 0.05 -3.67 4.47
N ALA A 120 0.16 -4.25 3.27
CA ALA A 120 1.43 -4.74 2.76
C ALA A 120 2.40 -3.59 2.45
N ALA A 121 1.92 -2.46 1.90
CA ALA A 121 2.74 -1.28 1.68
C ALA A 121 3.31 -0.73 2.99
N ALA A 122 2.48 -0.60 4.02
CA ALA A 122 2.91 -0.13 5.34
C ALA A 122 3.98 -1.06 5.97
N LEU A 123 3.82 -2.37 5.81
CA LEU A 123 4.80 -3.36 6.27
C LEU A 123 6.09 -3.36 5.45
N ASN A 124 6.05 -3.03 4.15
CA ASN A 124 7.26 -2.84 3.36
C ASN A 124 8.08 -1.64 3.85
N VAL A 125 7.41 -0.55 4.26
CA VAL A 125 8.06 0.64 4.84
C VAL A 125 8.63 0.33 6.23
N PHE A 126 7.84 -0.33 7.08
CA PHE A 126 8.14 -0.56 8.49
C PHE A 126 8.45 -2.05 8.79
N ARG A 127 9.22 -2.68 7.92
CA ARG A 127 9.48 -4.13 7.98
C ARG A 127 10.15 -4.57 9.28
N THR A 128 11.09 -3.77 9.78
CA THR A 128 11.94 -4.09 10.93
C THR A 128 11.48 -3.45 12.24
N THR A 129 10.30 -2.83 12.27
CA THR A 129 9.76 -2.19 13.48
C THR A 129 8.62 -3.00 14.08
N GLY A 130 8.25 -2.70 15.33
CA GLY A 130 7.05 -3.27 15.95
C GLY A 130 5.75 -2.92 15.19
N LEU A 131 4.69 -3.71 15.43
CA LEU A 131 3.42 -3.63 14.69
C LEU A 131 2.71 -2.26 14.76
N ARG A 132 3.01 -1.46 15.78
CA ARG A 132 2.46 -0.12 15.99
C ARG A 132 2.62 0.79 14.77
N TYR A 133 3.80 0.81 14.14
CA TYR A 133 4.07 1.74 13.03
C TYR A 133 3.36 1.36 11.73
N PRO A 134 3.43 0.08 11.26
CA PRO A 134 2.61 -0.36 10.12
C PRO A 134 1.11 -0.11 10.34
N LEU A 135 0.60 -0.41 11.55
CA LEU A 135 -0.81 -0.16 11.88
C LEU A 135 -1.18 1.32 11.75
N LEU A 136 -0.43 2.21 12.41
CA LEU A 136 -0.67 3.65 12.35
C LEU A 136 -0.64 4.15 10.90
N LEU A 137 0.38 3.78 10.12
CA LEU A 137 0.49 4.20 8.73
C LEU A 137 -0.70 3.69 7.89
N SER A 138 -1.05 2.41 8.05
CA SER A 138 -2.16 1.82 7.28
C SER A 138 -3.50 2.51 7.57
N VAL A 139 -3.77 2.81 8.84
CA VAL A 139 -4.99 3.51 9.27
C VAL A 139 -4.98 4.97 8.80
N LEU A 140 -3.85 5.67 8.88
CA LEU A 140 -3.72 7.05 8.37
C LEU A 140 -4.00 7.15 6.87
N VAL A 141 -3.53 6.18 6.08
CA VAL A 141 -3.82 6.12 4.64
C VAL A 141 -5.33 5.98 4.43
N VAL A 142 -5.99 5.07 5.14
CA VAL A 142 -7.44 4.86 5.03
C VAL A 142 -8.26 6.07 5.47
N LEU A 143 -7.81 6.79 6.50
CA LEU A 143 -8.45 8.02 6.99
C LEU A 143 -8.22 9.23 6.08
N SER A 144 -7.41 9.12 5.03
CA SER A 144 -7.18 10.22 4.12
C SER A 144 -8.45 10.54 3.30
N PRO A 145 -8.75 11.82 3.04
CA PRO A 145 -9.89 12.21 2.20
C PRO A 145 -9.87 11.54 0.82
N GLN A 146 -8.67 11.30 0.29
CA GLN A 146 -8.48 10.64 -1.00
C GLN A 146 -9.06 9.23 -1.04
N THR A 147 -9.00 8.48 0.07
CA THR A 147 -9.56 7.13 0.15
C THR A 147 -11.08 7.17 0.02
N THR A 148 -11.74 8.07 0.75
CA THR A 148 -13.20 8.25 0.64
C THR A 148 -13.59 8.73 -0.76
N LEU A 149 -12.90 9.74 -1.30
CA LEU A 149 -13.20 10.27 -2.62
C LEU A 149 -13.11 9.19 -3.70
N ILE A 150 -11.98 8.48 -3.77
CA ILE A 150 -11.74 7.53 -4.85
C ILE A 150 -12.62 6.28 -4.75
N SER A 151 -13.15 5.97 -3.56
CA SER A 151 -13.96 4.75 -3.34
C SER A 151 -15.24 4.68 -4.16
N GLY A 152 -15.77 5.82 -4.64
CA GLY A 152 -16.96 5.87 -5.49
C GLY A 152 -16.77 5.29 -6.89
N TRP A 153 -15.51 5.02 -7.30
CA TRP A 153 -15.14 4.41 -8.57
C TRP A 153 -14.62 2.97 -8.39
N PHE A 154 -15.10 2.27 -7.37
CA PHE A 154 -14.55 0.98 -6.96
C PHE A 154 -14.49 -0.04 -8.11
N ASN A 155 -15.45 -0.05 -9.05
CA ASN A 155 -15.47 -1.02 -10.14
C ASN A 155 -14.29 -0.82 -11.09
N SER A 156 -14.04 0.44 -11.49
CA SER A 156 -12.88 0.84 -12.29
C SER A 156 -11.54 0.62 -11.58
N LEU A 157 -11.52 0.61 -10.26
CA LEU A 157 -10.27 0.56 -9.49
C LEU A 157 -9.84 -0.86 -9.15
N ILE A 158 -10.76 -1.84 -9.14
CA ILE A 158 -10.48 -3.24 -8.80
C ILE A 158 -9.21 -3.76 -9.50
N PRO A 159 -9.04 -3.65 -10.83
CA PRO A 159 -7.86 -4.22 -11.49
C PRO A 159 -6.56 -3.60 -10.98
N GLY A 160 -6.52 -2.26 -10.88
CA GLY A 160 -5.34 -1.54 -10.41
C GLY A 160 -5.01 -1.87 -8.96
N ILE A 161 -6.00 -1.91 -8.08
CA ILE A 161 -5.81 -2.21 -6.66
C ILE A 161 -5.28 -3.63 -6.47
N TRP A 162 -5.85 -4.61 -7.15
CA TRP A 162 -5.41 -6.00 -7.01
C TRP A 162 -4.02 -6.22 -7.57
N LEU A 163 -3.67 -5.51 -8.64
CA LEU A 163 -2.32 -5.46 -9.16
C LEU A 163 -1.35 -4.86 -8.12
N MET A 164 -1.68 -3.69 -7.54
CA MET A 164 -0.89 -3.04 -6.48
C MET A 164 -0.73 -3.94 -5.24
N ALA A 165 -1.81 -4.60 -4.81
CA ALA A 165 -1.77 -5.56 -3.72
C ALA A 165 -0.86 -6.75 -4.03
N ALA A 166 -0.94 -7.32 -5.24
CA ALA A 166 -0.09 -8.43 -5.66
C ALA A 166 1.40 -8.05 -5.59
N TYR A 167 1.77 -6.86 -6.06
CA TYR A 167 3.16 -6.39 -5.97
C TYR A 167 3.59 -6.14 -4.52
N THR A 168 2.83 -5.39 -3.73
CA THR A 168 3.26 -5.05 -2.36
C THR A 168 3.31 -6.27 -1.47
N VAL A 169 2.39 -7.22 -1.61
CA VAL A 169 2.44 -8.50 -0.90
C VAL A 169 3.67 -9.30 -1.35
N THR A 170 3.91 -9.44 -2.66
CA THR A 170 5.10 -10.16 -3.17
C THR A 170 6.39 -9.54 -2.65
N ALA A 171 6.48 -8.21 -2.64
CA ALA A 171 7.65 -7.46 -2.15
C ALA A 171 8.00 -7.76 -0.68
N LEU A 172 7.02 -8.17 0.15
CA LEU A 172 7.29 -8.59 1.53
C LEU A 172 8.11 -9.88 1.61
N PHE A 173 7.93 -10.79 0.65
CA PHE A 173 8.50 -12.14 0.70
C PHE A 173 9.75 -12.32 -0.16
N VAL A 174 10.06 -11.36 -1.03
CA VAL A 174 11.27 -11.39 -1.86
C VAL A 174 12.38 -10.49 -1.32
N SER A 175 13.58 -10.64 -1.87
CA SER A 175 14.69 -9.73 -1.56
C SER A 175 14.44 -8.33 -2.15
N PRO A 176 14.98 -7.25 -1.55
CA PRO A 176 14.85 -5.89 -2.08
C PRO A 176 15.40 -5.72 -3.52
N ARG A 177 16.34 -6.57 -3.93
CA ARG A 177 16.85 -6.59 -5.30
C ARG A 177 15.78 -7.14 -6.26
N VAL A 178 15.16 -8.26 -5.92
CA VAL A 178 14.08 -8.85 -6.73
C VAL A 178 12.86 -7.92 -6.77
N GLY A 179 12.46 -7.35 -5.63
CA GLY A 179 11.35 -6.38 -5.58
C GLY A 179 11.55 -5.18 -6.52
N ARG A 180 12.78 -4.63 -6.60
CA ARG A 180 13.10 -3.57 -7.56
C ARG A 180 13.05 -4.02 -9.01
N TRP A 181 13.46 -5.25 -9.32
CA TRP A 181 13.33 -5.79 -10.67
C TRP A 181 11.88 -6.05 -11.06
N LEU A 182 11.02 -6.43 -10.11
CA LEU A 182 9.60 -6.58 -10.35
C LEU A 182 8.94 -5.26 -10.75
N LEU A 183 9.47 -4.09 -10.36
CA LEU A 183 8.94 -2.79 -10.82
C LEU A 183 9.01 -2.63 -12.34
N VAL A 184 9.99 -3.22 -13.01
CA VAL A 184 10.19 -3.07 -14.47
C VAL A 184 8.97 -3.54 -15.26
N PRO A 185 8.45 -4.78 -15.07
CA PRO A 185 7.20 -5.18 -15.69
C PRO A 185 5.97 -4.61 -14.97
N PHE A 186 6.04 -4.39 -13.65
CA PHE A 186 4.87 -4.04 -12.87
C PHE A 186 4.36 -2.61 -13.14
N VAL A 187 5.26 -1.64 -13.20
CA VAL A 187 4.90 -0.22 -13.38
C VAL A 187 4.16 0.02 -14.70
N PRO A 188 4.61 -0.48 -15.87
CA PRO A 188 3.87 -0.33 -17.12
C PRO A 188 2.47 -0.94 -17.08
N VAL A 189 2.28 -2.07 -16.37
CA VAL A 189 0.96 -2.70 -16.23
C VAL A 189 0.08 -1.90 -15.26
N ALA A 190 0.65 -1.38 -14.18
CA ALA A 190 -0.07 -0.56 -13.21
C ALA A 190 -0.59 0.75 -13.81
N ILE A 191 0.20 1.40 -14.66
CA ILE A 191 -0.23 2.60 -15.40
C ILE A 191 -1.40 2.27 -16.35
N GLN A 192 -1.44 1.06 -16.92
CA GLN A 192 -2.57 0.62 -17.75
C GLN A 192 -3.83 0.26 -16.94
N ALA A 193 -3.73 0.21 -15.61
CA ALA A 193 -4.85 -0.10 -14.74
C ALA A 193 -5.57 1.16 -14.24
N TYR A 194 -4.96 2.34 -14.30
CA TYR A 194 -5.63 3.61 -14.00
C TYR A 194 -4.87 4.77 -14.63
N THR A 195 -5.61 5.67 -15.28
CA THR A 195 -4.99 6.79 -15.97
C THR A 195 -4.38 7.80 -15.00
N PRO A 196 -3.18 8.34 -15.28
CA PRO A 196 -2.67 9.53 -14.59
C PRO A 196 -3.23 10.85 -15.19
N TYR A 197 -4.04 10.79 -16.25
CA TYR A 197 -4.60 11.97 -16.91
C TYR A 197 -5.83 12.51 -16.15
N PRO A 198 -5.84 13.79 -15.72
CA PRO A 198 -7.01 14.45 -15.15
C PRO A 198 -8.08 14.78 -16.20
#